data_AF-A0A8T7J5H2-F1
#
_entry.id   AF-A0A8T7J5H2-F1
#
_cell.length_a   1.000
_cell.length_b   1.000
_cell.length_c   1.000
_cell.angle_alpha   90.00
_cell.angle_beta   90.00
_cell.angle_gamma   90.00
#
_symmetry.space_group_name_H-M   'P 1'
#
loop_
_entity.id
_entity.type
_entity.pdbx_description
1 polymer ?
#
loop_
_entity_poly.entity_id
_entity_poly.type
_entity_poly.pdbx_seq_one_letter_code
_entity_poly.pdbx_strand_id
1 'polypeptide(L)'
;MTQQIINIDQLQPGMFVDDVLEQKGTLKIKTQGLVSSQTAVNKLVDKGVLKVSVDLSKSKLSPSDNVSEPDSGSLEQAPNNSSKQNVSHTPFDNEISRASKIYQSAKSAQSKVLESIKNGD
;
A
#
# COMPACT_ATOMS: atom_id res chain seq x y z
N MET A 1 2.65 -1.15 -21.45
CA MET A 1 2.96 -2.04 -20.31
C MET A 1 4.43 -1.84 -19.99
N THR A 2 4.77 -1.42 -18.78
CA THR A 2 6.17 -1.28 -18.34
C THR A 2 6.48 -2.41 -17.38
N GLN A 3 6.78 -3.58 -17.96
CA GLN A 3 7.18 -4.75 -17.20
C GLN A 3 8.70 -4.72 -17.00
N GLN A 4 9.15 -4.95 -15.78
CA GLN A 4 10.56 -5.07 -15.44
C GLN A 4 10.80 -6.42 -14.78
N ILE A 5 11.87 -7.08 -15.20
CA ILE A 5 12.31 -8.34 -14.59
C ILE A 5 13.26 -8.00 -13.46
N ILE A 6 12.91 -8.39 -12.24
CA ILE A 6 13.74 -8.17 -11.06
C ILE A 6 13.93 -9.47 -10.28
N ASN A 7 15.04 -9.54 -9.54
CA ASN A 7 15.26 -10.63 -8.59
C ASN A 7 14.37 -10.43 -7.36
N ILE A 8 14.03 -11.53 -6.69
CA ILE A 8 13.20 -11.50 -5.48
C ILE A 8 13.81 -10.63 -4.37
N ASP A 9 15.14 -10.50 -4.32
CA ASP A 9 15.88 -9.68 -3.36
C ASP A 9 15.60 -8.17 -3.51
N GLN A 10 15.30 -7.74 -4.75
CA GLN A 10 14.99 -6.36 -5.09
C GLN A 10 13.48 -6.07 -5.01
N LEU A 11 12.65 -7.07 -4.68
CA LEU A 11 11.21 -6.92 -4.61
C LEU A 11 10.83 -6.18 -3.32
N GLN A 12 10.24 -4.99 -3.48
CA GLN A 12 9.75 -4.19 -2.37
C GLN A 12 8.22 -4.29 -2.22
N PRO A 13 7.70 -4.14 -1.00
CA PRO A 13 6.27 -3.96 -0.81
C PRO A 13 5.78 -2.70 -1.57
N GLY A 14 4.64 -2.82 -2.25
CA GLY A 14 4.09 -1.82 -3.16
C GLY A 14 4.32 -2.14 -4.64
N MET A 15 5.18 -3.11 -4.97
CA MET A 15 5.36 -3.57 -6.34
C MET A 15 4.21 -4.51 -6.77
N PHE A 16 3.81 -4.43 -8.04
CA PHE A 16 2.81 -5.32 -8.64
C PHE A 16 3.49 -6.44 -9.42
N VAL A 17 3.30 -7.69 -8.99
CA VAL A 17 3.84 -8.87 -9.70
C VAL A 17 2.84 -9.33 -10.74
N ASP A 18 3.29 -9.39 -11.99
CA ASP A 18 2.52 -9.91 -13.12
C ASP A 18 2.70 -11.42 -13.26
N ASP A 19 3.95 -11.89 -13.24
CA ASP A 19 4.28 -13.32 -13.39
C ASP A 19 5.60 -13.72 -12.69
N VAL A 20 5.78 -15.03 -12.45
CA VAL A 20 6.98 -15.62 -11.82
C VAL A 20 7.79 -16.35 -12.88
N LEU A 21 8.97 -15.83 -13.19
CA LEU A 21 9.82 -16.34 -14.27
C LEU A 21 10.66 -17.54 -13.83
N GLU A 22 11.19 -17.50 -12.60
CA GLU A 22 12.13 -18.50 -12.11
C GLU A 22 11.82 -18.84 -10.65
N GLN A 23 11.65 -20.14 -10.35
CA GLN A 23 11.39 -20.63 -8.99
C GLN A 23 12.05 -22.00 -8.75
N LYS A 24 12.45 -22.25 -7.50
CA LYS A 24 12.91 -23.54 -7.01
C LYS A 24 11.73 -24.37 -6.57
N GLY A 25 11.32 -25.32 -7.41
CA GLY A 25 10.31 -26.31 -7.08
C GLY A 25 9.41 -26.66 -8.27
N THR A 26 8.64 -27.73 -8.12
CA THR A 26 7.71 -28.22 -9.17
C THR A 26 6.39 -27.43 -9.18
N LEU A 27 6.06 -26.72 -8.10
CA LEU A 27 4.81 -25.99 -7.97
C LEU A 27 4.92 -24.61 -8.60
N LYS A 28 4.25 -24.40 -9.75
CA LYS A 28 4.19 -23.08 -10.39
C LYS A 28 3.23 -22.14 -9.68
N ILE A 29 3.76 -21.11 -9.02
CA ILE A 29 2.94 -20.03 -8.46
C ILE A 29 2.50 -19.09 -9.59
N LYS A 30 1.18 -19.03 -9.85
CA LYS A 30 0.53 -18.10 -10.80
C LYS A 30 -0.14 -16.92 -10.11
N THR A 31 0.35 -16.55 -8.93
CA THR A 31 -0.28 -15.50 -8.13
C THR A 31 0.21 -14.15 -8.61
N GLN A 32 -0.58 -13.53 -9.49
CA GLN A 32 -0.43 -12.12 -9.86
C GLN A 32 -1.07 -11.25 -8.77
N GLY A 33 -0.46 -10.10 -8.46
CA GLY A 33 -1.03 -9.18 -7.49
C GLY A 33 -0.04 -8.18 -6.89
N LEU A 34 -0.61 -7.25 -6.12
CA LEU A 34 0.15 -6.24 -5.38
C LEU A 34 0.81 -6.88 -4.16
N VAL A 35 2.11 -6.65 -4.00
CA VAL A 35 2.87 -7.08 -2.83
C VAL A 35 2.58 -6.10 -1.68
N SER A 36 1.58 -6.40 -0.86
CA SER A 36 1.13 -5.44 0.17
C SER A 36 2.10 -5.25 1.35
N SER A 37 3.01 -6.19 1.62
CA SER A 37 3.87 -6.16 2.81
C SER A 37 5.11 -7.05 2.69
N GLN A 38 6.12 -6.84 3.55
CA GLN A 38 7.33 -7.67 3.59
C GLN A 38 7.05 -9.16 3.90
N THR A 39 5.94 -9.46 4.58
CA THR A 39 5.47 -10.83 4.80
C THR A 39 5.11 -11.53 3.50
N ALA A 40 4.55 -10.80 2.51
CA ALA A 40 4.25 -11.36 1.20
C ALA A 40 5.54 -11.69 0.43
N VAL A 41 6.56 -10.82 0.51
CA VAL A 41 7.90 -11.09 -0.04
C VAL A 41 8.50 -12.35 0.59
N ASN A 42 8.48 -12.46 1.93
CA ASN A 42 8.99 -13.64 2.64
C ASN A 42 8.28 -14.94 2.22
N LYS A 43 6.96 -14.90 1.99
CA LYS A 43 6.22 -16.06 1.48
C LYS A 43 6.68 -16.45 0.08
N LEU A 44 7.00 -15.51 -0.79
CA LEU A 44 7.53 -15.80 -2.12
C LEU A 44 8.95 -16.40 -2.04
N VAL A 45 9.79 -15.90 -1.11
CA VAL A 45 11.13 -16.46 -0.84
C VAL A 45 11.06 -17.88 -0.28
N ASP A 46 10.17 -18.13 0.69
CA ASP A 46 9.91 -19.47 1.26
C ASP A 46 9.46 -20.47 0.20
N LYS A 47 8.68 -19.99 -0.78
CA LYS A 47 8.26 -20.78 -1.95
C LYS A 47 9.35 -20.96 -3.00
N GLY A 48 10.54 -20.43 -2.77
CA GLY A 48 11.70 -20.60 -3.64
C GLY A 48 11.69 -19.72 -4.89
N VAL A 49 10.93 -18.64 -4.93
CA VAL A 49 10.90 -17.73 -6.09
C VAL A 49 12.23 -16.99 -6.23
N LEU A 50 12.80 -16.96 -7.43
CA LEU A 50 14.10 -16.34 -7.76
C LEU A 50 13.92 -15.04 -8.56
N LYS A 51 13.10 -15.08 -9.62
CA LYS A 51 12.86 -13.94 -10.53
C LYS A 51 11.38 -13.74 -10.81
N VAL A 52 10.96 -12.48 -10.85
CA VAL A 52 9.58 -12.07 -11.10
C VAL A 52 9.50 -10.92 -12.11
N SER A 53 8.41 -10.87 -12.87
CA SER A 53 8.06 -9.73 -13.71
C SER A 53 7.15 -8.79 -12.91
N VAL A 54 7.56 -7.53 -12.76
CA VAL A 54 6.78 -6.50 -12.07
C VAL A 54 6.28 -5.43 -13.04
N ASP A 55 5.03 -5.00 -12.87
CA ASP A 55 4.43 -3.90 -13.61
C ASP A 55 4.59 -2.59 -12.83
N LEU A 56 5.42 -1.67 -13.34
CA LEU A 56 5.68 -0.38 -12.69
C LEU A 56 4.53 0.61 -12.84
N SER A 57 3.64 0.43 -13.83
CA SER A 57 2.45 1.26 -14.00
C SER A 57 1.37 0.96 -12.95
N LYS A 58 1.33 -0.28 -12.44
CA LYS A 58 0.43 -0.72 -11.37
C LYS A 58 1.08 -0.71 -9.99
N SER A 59 2.40 -0.62 -9.92
CA SER A 59 3.13 -0.55 -8.66
C SER A 59 2.82 0.77 -7.94
N LYS A 60 2.33 0.66 -6.71
CA LYS A 60 2.23 1.78 -5.77
C LYS A 60 3.51 1.81 -4.94
N LEU A 61 4.63 2.07 -5.61
CA LEU A 61 5.87 2.46 -4.93
C LEU A 61 5.62 3.87 -4.38
N SER A 62 5.39 3.97 -3.08
CA SER A 62 5.55 5.25 -2.40
C SER A 62 7.00 5.69 -2.63
N PRO A 63 7.26 6.85 -3.24
CA PRO A 63 8.62 7.33 -3.41
C PRO A 63 9.14 7.76 -2.03
N SER A 64 9.70 6.81 -1.28
CA SER A 64 10.53 7.13 -0.13
C SER A 64 11.85 6.39 -0.29
N ASP A 65 12.87 7.20 -0.53
CA ASP A 65 14.27 6.96 -0.19
C ASP A 65 14.96 5.75 -0.82
N ASN A 66 15.61 5.98 -1.96
CA ASN A 66 17.00 5.56 -2.16
C ASN A 66 17.63 6.28 -3.37
N VAL A 67 18.03 7.54 -3.16
CA VAL A 67 19.21 8.09 -3.84
C VAL A 67 20.36 7.90 -2.86
N SER A 68 21.00 6.73 -2.91
CA SER A 68 22.31 6.52 -2.28
C SER A 68 23.36 6.76 -3.35
N GLU A 69 23.78 8.02 -3.52
CA GLU A 69 25.10 8.34 -4.06
C GLU A 69 26.11 8.22 -2.91
N PRO A 70 27.28 7.59 -3.13
CA PRO A 70 28.30 7.46 -2.09
C PRO A 70 29.18 8.71 -2.10
N ASP A 71 29.08 9.57 -1.08
CA ASP A 71 30.22 10.45 -0.76
C ASP A 71 30.35 10.70 0.74
N SER A 72 31.43 10.13 1.27
CA SER A 72 32.30 10.57 2.37
C SER A 72 31.87 11.81 3.18
N GLY A 73 31.68 11.66 4.49
CA GLY A 73 31.64 12.82 5.39
C GLY A 73 31.17 12.55 6.82
N SER A 74 32.12 12.28 7.70
CA SER A 74 32.04 12.14 9.16
C SER A 74 31.07 13.09 9.91
N LEU A 75 30.25 12.56 10.82
CA LEU A 75 30.32 12.73 12.29
C LEU A 75 28.96 12.45 12.98
N GLU A 76 28.99 11.45 13.86
CA GLU A 76 28.32 11.33 15.18
C GLU A 76 26.91 11.94 15.38
N GLN A 77 25.90 11.07 15.54
CA GLN A 77 25.06 10.96 16.75
C GLN A 77 23.86 10.00 16.54
N ALA A 78 23.88 8.88 17.25
CA ALA A 78 22.67 8.13 17.60
C ALA A 78 21.92 8.90 18.73
N PRO A 79 20.59 8.74 18.96
CA PRO A 79 19.98 7.42 19.16
C PRO A 79 18.56 7.21 18.56
N ASN A 80 18.35 5.97 18.10
CA ASN A 80 17.16 5.15 18.32
C ASN A 80 15.81 5.85 18.55
N ASN A 81 14.92 5.83 17.56
CA ASN A 81 13.49 5.73 17.84
C ASN A 81 12.74 5.00 16.71
N SER A 82 12.44 3.74 17.01
CA SER A 82 11.31 2.96 16.53
C SER A 82 10.19 3.78 15.89
N SER A 83 9.91 3.55 14.62
CA SER A 83 8.58 3.78 14.06
C SER A 83 8.15 2.52 13.32
N LYS A 84 7.80 1.50 14.11
CA LYS A 84 6.81 0.50 13.71
C LYS A 84 5.59 1.27 13.22
N GLN A 85 5.26 1.14 11.94
CA GLN A 85 3.99 1.62 11.40
C GLN A 85 2.86 1.01 12.24
N ASN A 86 2.29 1.86 13.07
CA ASN A 86 1.09 1.60 13.82
C ASN A 86 -0.04 1.44 12.78
N VAL A 87 -0.45 0.20 12.53
CA VAL A 87 -1.72 -0.09 11.87
C VAL A 87 -2.79 0.50 12.78
N SER A 88 -3.19 1.74 12.49
CA SER A 88 -4.25 2.43 13.19
C SER A 88 -5.55 1.71 12.89
N HIS A 89 -5.83 0.66 13.66
CA HIS A 89 -7.13 0.02 13.75
C HIS A 89 -8.09 1.07 14.30
N THR A 90 -8.70 1.84 13.42
CA THR A 90 -9.76 2.77 13.81
C THR A 90 -10.87 1.90 14.40
N PRO A 91 -11.16 2.02 15.71
CA PRO A 91 -12.16 1.16 16.32
C PRO A 91 -13.50 1.45 15.66
N PHE A 92 -14.30 0.40 15.44
CA PHE A 92 -15.62 0.44 14.82
C PHE A 92 -16.51 1.59 15.32
N ASP A 93 -16.38 1.96 16.59
CA ASP A 93 -17.05 3.10 17.23
C ASP A 93 -16.77 4.46 16.54
N ASN A 94 -15.53 4.70 16.10
CA ASN A 94 -15.18 5.90 15.34
C ASN A 94 -15.87 5.93 13.96
N GLU A 95 -16.09 4.77 13.35
CA GLU A 95 -16.72 4.65 12.04
C GLU A 95 -18.24 4.88 12.14
N ILE A 96 -18.88 4.39 13.21
CA ILE A 96 -20.29 4.67 13.54
C ILE A 96 -20.52 6.16 13.76
N SER A 97 -19.66 6.81 14.55
CA SER A 97 -19.77 8.25 14.84
C SER A 97 -19.65 9.09 13.56
N ARG A 98 -18.70 8.74 12.69
CA ARG A 98 -18.53 9.38 11.39
C ARG A 98 -19.74 9.17 10.48
N ALA A 99 -20.24 7.94 10.36
CA ALA A 99 -21.43 7.62 9.56
C ALA A 99 -22.67 8.40 10.05
N SER A 100 -22.86 8.47 11.36
CA SER A 100 -23.97 9.21 12.00
C SER A 100 -23.91 10.69 11.68
N LYS A 101 -22.72 11.29 11.71
CA LYS A 101 -22.52 12.71 11.37
C LYS A 101 -22.83 13.00 9.91
N ILE A 102 -22.36 12.13 9.00
CA ILE A 102 -22.65 12.26 7.57
C ILE A 102 -24.16 12.17 7.33
N TYR A 103 -24.84 11.17 7.91
CA TYR A 103 -26.28 11.01 7.77
C TYR A 103 -27.06 12.23 8.28
N GLN A 104 -26.73 12.74 9.47
CA GLN A 104 -27.37 13.94 10.01
C GLN A 104 -27.14 15.17 9.13
N SER A 105 -25.93 15.34 8.61
CA SER A 105 -25.61 16.45 7.70
C SER A 105 -26.39 16.38 6.39
N ALA A 106 -26.52 15.18 5.80
CA ALA A 106 -27.30 14.96 4.59
C ALA A 106 -28.79 15.21 4.84
N LYS A 107 -29.35 14.73 5.95
CA LYS A 107 -30.75 14.97 6.32
C LYS A 107 -31.02 16.47 6.52
N SER A 108 -30.12 17.19 7.17
CA SER A 108 -30.25 18.65 7.35
C SER A 108 -30.20 19.39 6.02
N ALA A 109 -29.27 19.03 5.13
CA ALA A 109 -29.20 19.61 3.78
C ALA A 109 -30.47 19.33 2.97
N GLN A 110 -30.98 18.09 3.01
CA GLN A 110 -32.21 17.70 2.33
C GLN A 110 -33.43 18.43 2.88
N SER A 111 -33.57 18.52 4.21
CA SER A 111 -34.64 19.28 4.84
C SER A 111 -34.59 20.75 4.46
N LYS A 112 -33.40 21.35 4.43
CA LYS A 112 -33.24 22.76 4.02
C LYS A 112 -33.68 22.98 2.57
N VAL A 113 -33.30 22.10 1.65
CA VAL A 113 -33.75 22.15 0.25
C VAL A 113 -35.26 21.98 0.15
N LEU A 114 -35.84 21.01 0.85
CA LEU A 114 -37.29 20.79 0.85
C LEU A 114 -38.06 22.00 1.40
N GLU A 115 -37.50 22.65 2.43
CA GLU A 115 -38.09 23.81 3.07
C GLU A 115 -37.99 25.05 2.19
N SER A 116 -36.89 25.22 1.44
CA SER A 116 -36.76 26.24 0.39
C SER A 116 -37.80 26.04 -0.72
N ILE A 117 -37.98 24.81 -1.22
CA ILE A 117 -39.00 24.49 -2.23
C ILE A 117 -40.42 24.75 -1.69
N LYS A 118 -40.67 24.37 -0.42
CA LYS A 118 -41.97 24.59 0.23
C LYS A 118 -42.29 26.07 0.44
N ASN A 119 -41.29 26.88 0.74
CA ASN A 119 -41.44 28.32 0.98
C ASN A 119 -41.40 29.16 -0.31
N GLY A 120 -41.26 28.52 -1.49
CA GLY A 120 -41.48 29.16 -2.78
C GLY A 120 -40.34 30.06 -3.25
N ASP A 121 -39.12 29.55 -3.22
CA ASP A 121 -38.05 30.00 -4.13
C ASP A 121 -38.22 29.37 -5.52
#